data_AF-A0A7W7F9T1-F1
#
_entry.id   AF-A0A7W7F9T1-F1
#
_cell.length_a   1.000
_cell.length_b   1.000
_cell.length_c   1.000
_cell.angle_alpha   90.00
_cell.angle_beta   90.00
_cell.angle_gamma   90.00
#
_symmetry.space_group_name_H-M   'P 1'
#
loop_
_entity.id
_entity.type
_entity.pdbx_description
1 polymer ?
#
loop_
_entity_poly.entity_id
_entity_poly.type
_entity_poly.pdbx_seq_one_letter_code
_entity_poly.pdbx_strand_id
1 'polypeptide(L)'
;MGWRSGQSYSQDLRDRVLKAVDGEMPVRQAATTFGVSIAYIYKALIRRRITGHTGINPNRGHSPRKLSPAQELTLAAHIRSRPGITLAQVQAWLLAEPGVTLSTGATWNAAGRLGLSFKKSPARSRAGQTRRGRAAQAVEGGAVLP
;
A
#
# COMPACT_ATOMS: atom_id res chain seq x y z
N MET A 1 2.89 -25.99 -17.92
CA MET A 1 3.11 -25.13 -16.73
C MET A 1 2.62 -25.88 -15.50
N GLY A 2 3.45 -26.04 -14.48
CA GLY A 2 3.04 -26.63 -13.20
C GLY A 2 2.18 -25.68 -12.36
N TRP A 3 1.37 -26.23 -11.47
CA TRP A 3 0.59 -25.47 -10.50
C TRP A 3 1.49 -24.65 -9.57
N ARG A 4 1.09 -23.40 -9.25
CA ARG A 4 1.83 -22.50 -8.34
C ARG A 4 1.02 -22.21 -7.08
N SER A 5 1.69 -22.10 -5.93
CA SER A 5 1.04 -21.65 -4.68
C SER A 5 0.35 -20.30 -4.89
N GLY A 6 -0.90 -20.18 -4.41
CA GLY A 6 -1.76 -19.00 -4.61
C GLY A 6 -2.57 -19.00 -5.91
N GLN A 7 -2.34 -19.95 -6.83
CA GLN A 7 -3.15 -20.10 -8.03
C GLN A 7 -4.44 -20.89 -7.74
N SER A 8 -5.58 -20.35 -8.17
CA SER A 8 -6.85 -21.09 -8.14
C SER A 8 -6.81 -22.26 -9.13
N TYR A 9 -7.42 -23.38 -8.76
CA TYR A 9 -7.65 -24.48 -9.70
C TYR A 9 -8.52 -24.01 -10.88
N SER A 10 -8.38 -24.69 -12.02
CA SER A 10 -9.17 -24.38 -13.22
C SER A 10 -10.67 -24.56 -12.96
N GLN A 11 -11.49 -23.80 -13.69
CA GLN A 11 -12.94 -23.90 -13.60
C GLN A 11 -13.42 -25.30 -14.00
N ASP A 12 -12.83 -25.90 -15.04
CA ASP A 12 -13.11 -27.27 -15.47
C ASP A 12 -12.94 -28.29 -14.33
N LEU A 13 -11.82 -28.24 -13.59
CA LEU A 13 -11.58 -29.17 -12.48
C LEU A 13 -12.65 -29.02 -11.40
N ARG A 14 -13.04 -27.77 -11.12
CA ARG A 14 -14.05 -27.45 -10.11
C ARG A 14 -15.43 -27.96 -10.51
N ASP A 15 -15.83 -27.76 -11.76
CA ASP A 15 -17.12 -28.20 -12.25
C ASP A 15 -17.21 -29.73 -12.27
N ARG A 16 -16.13 -30.42 -12.68
CA ARG A 16 -16.09 -31.91 -12.63
C ARG A 16 -16.15 -32.45 -11.21
N VAL A 17 -15.42 -31.85 -10.27
CA VAL A 17 -15.46 -32.23 -8.85
C VAL A 17 -16.85 -32.03 -8.27
N LEU A 18 -17.47 -30.87 -8.51
CA LEU A 18 -18.80 -30.56 -8.00
C LEU A 18 -19.86 -31.48 -8.61
N LYS A 19 -19.83 -31.70 -9.92
CA LYS A 19 -20.74 -32.62 -10.62
C LYS A 19 -20.62 -34.05 -10.09
N ALA A 20 -19.42 -34.53 -9.78
CA ALA A 20 -19.23 -35.86 -9.22
C ALA A 20 -19.87 -35.99 -7.83
N VAL A 21 -19.66 -34.99 -6.96
CA VAL A 21 -20.27 -34.99 -5.61
C VAL A 21 -21.78 -34.83 -5.67
N ASP A 22 -22.30 -34.03 -6.61
CA ASP A 22 -23.75 -33.90 -6.84
C ASP A 22 -24.36 -35.19 -7.38
N GLY A 23 -23.60 -35.98 -8.14
CA GLY A 23 -23.94 -37.34 -8.56
C GLY A 23 -23.69 -38.40 -7.49
N GLU A 24 -23.78 -38.02 -6.21
CA GLU A 24 -23.66 -38.90 -5.03
C GLU A 24 -22.28 -39.56 -4.82
N MET A 25 -21.23 -39.13 -5.54
CA MET A 25 -19.88 -39.63 -5.28
C MET A 25 -19.41 -39.17 -3.88
N PRO A 26 -18.96 -40.09 -3.01
CA PRO A 26 -18.38 -39.74 -1.73
C PRO A 26 -17.21 -38.76 -1.87
N VAL A 27 -17.18 -37.72 -1.04
CA VAL A 27 -16.14 -36.66 -1.08
C VAL A 27 -14.72 -37.23 -1.02
N ARG A 28 -14.49 -38.27 -0.21
CA ARG A 28 -13.18 -38.94 -0.09
C ARG A 28 -12.78 -39.60 -1.41
N GLN A 29 -13.72 -40.24 -2.11
CA GLN A 29 -13.47 -40.83 -3.41
C GLN A 29 -13.21 -39.76 -4.47
N ALA A 30 -14.02 -38.70 -4.50
CA ALA A 30 -13.82 -37.57 -5.40
C ALA A 30 -12.44 -36.91 -5.21
N ALA A 31 -11.99 -36.74 -3.97
CA ALA A 31 -10.66 -36.20 -3.67
C ALA A 31 -9.53 -37.02 -4.33
N THR A 32 -9.60 -38.35 -4.20
CA THR A 32 -8.63 -39.27 -4.83
C THR A 32 -8.72 -39.23 -6.35
N THR A 33 -9.94 -39.33 -6.92
CA THR A 33 -10.17 -39.36 -8.37
C THR A 33 -9.66 -38.09 -9.07
N PHE A 34 -9.86 -36.92 -8.47
CA PHE A 34 -9.48 -35.64 -9.05
C PHE A 34 -8.12 -35.10 -8.58
N GLY A 35 -7.43 -35.81 -7.68
CA GLY A 35 -6.14 -35.38 -7.14
C GLY A 35 -6.22 -34.06 -6.35
N VAL A 36 -7.33 -33.83 -5.65
CA VAL A 36 -7.57 -32.60 -4.86
C VAL A 36 -7.73 -32.93 -3.38
N SER A 37 -7.53 -31.94 -2.51
CA SER A 37 -7.77 -32.13 -1.08
C SER A 37 -9.27 -32.20 -0.75
N ILE A 38 -9.63 -32.99 0.27
CA ILE A 38 -11.00 -33.04 0.82
C ILE A 38 -11.46 -31.65 1.26
N ALA A 39 -10.56 -30.88 1.90
CA ALA A 39 -10.84 -29.52 2.33
C ALA A 39 -11.18 -28.58 1.16
N TYR A 40 -10.56 -28.76 -0.01
CA TYR A 40 -10.90 -28.00 -1.21
C TYR A 40 -12.35 -28.27 -1.65
N ILE A 41 -12.79 -29.53 -1.64
CA ILE A 41 -14.15 -29.91 -2.03
C ILE A 41 -15.17 -29.24 -1.10
N TYR A 42 -15.00 -29.34 0.22
CA TYR A 42 -15.90 -28.67 1.17
C TYR A 42 -15.91 -27.15 0.99
N LYS A 43 -14.75 -26.52 0.81
CA LYS A 43 -14.68 -25.08 0.50
C LYS A 43 -15.42 -24.73 -0.79
N ALA A 44 -15.40 -25.62 -1.79
CA ALA A 44 -16.12 -25.42 -3.04
C ALA A 44 -17.63 -25.50 -2.84
N LEU A 45 -18.12 -26.51 -2.12
CA LEU A 45 -19.53 -26.70 -1.80
C LEU A 45 -20.10 -25.57 -0.93
N ILE A 46 -19.39 -25.20 0.15
CA ILE A 46 -19.77 -24.11 1.04
C ILE A 46 -19.88 -22.80 0.25
N ARG A 47 -18.91 -22.51 -0.62
CA ARG A 47 -18.99 -21.32 -1.49
C ARG A 47 -20.23 -21.38 -2.38
N ARG A 48 -20.45 -22.48 -3.10
CA ARG A 48 -21.61 -22.64 -3.98
C ARG A 48 -22.92 -22.41 -3.21
N ARG A 49 -23.01 -22.89 -1.97
CA ARG A 49 -24.17 -22.68 -1.09
C ARG A 49 -24.36 -21.22 -0.69
N ILE A 50 -23.28 -20.48 -0.41
CA ILE A 50 -23.34 -19.07 0.03
C ILE A 50 -23.58 -18.13 -1.15
N THR A 51 -22.90 -18.34 -2.28
CA THR A 51 -22.87 -17.37 -3.39
C THR A 51 -23.71 -17.79 -4.59
N GLY A 52 -24.23 -19.03 -4.64
CA GLY A 52 -24.94 -19.57 -5.80
C GLY A 52 -24.07 -19.87 -7.03
N HIS A 53 -22.77 -19.57 -6.97
CA HIS A 53 -21.85 -19.68 -8.10
C HIS A 53 -20.78 -20.75 -7.86
N THR A 54 -20.47 -21.53 -8.91
CA THR A 54 -19.36 -22.49 -8.91
C THR A 54 -18.03 -21.86 -9.32
N GLY A 55 -18.04 -20.58 -9.72
CA GLY A 55 -16.89 -19.85 -10.24
C GLY A 55 -15.72 -19.63 -9.28
N ILE A 56 -14.56 -19.37 -9.87
CA ILE A 56 -13.45 -18.71 -9.18
C ILE A 56 -13.92 -17.31 -8.73
N ASN A 57 -13.59 -16.91 -7.50
CA ASN A 57 -13.86 -15.53 -7.08
C ASN A 57 -12.92 -14.64 -7.91
N PRO A 58 -13.39 -13.55 -8.53
CA PRO A 58 -12.47 -12.57 -9.08
C PRO A 58 -11.40 -12.28 -8.03
N ASN A 59 -10.14 -12.36 -8.43
CA ASN A 59 -9.05 -11.85 -7.62
C ASN A 59 -9.37 -10.38 -7.39
N ARG A 60 -9.99 -10.07 -6.25
CA ARG A 60 -10.12 -8.71 -5.77
C ARG A 60 -8.69 -8.32 -5.48
N GLY A 61 -8.07 -7.66 -6.45
CA GLY A 61 -6.71 -7.18 -6.35
C GLY A 61 -6.61 -6.16 -5.23
N HIS A 62 -5.94 -5.05 -5.49
CA HIS A 62 -5.81 -4.02 -4.46
C HIS A 62 -7.17 -3.38 -4.13
N SER A 63 -7.33 -2.99 -2.86
CA SER A 63 -8.51 -2.25 -2.40
C SER A 63 -8.72 -1.01 -3.27
N PRO A 64 -9.98 -0.60 -3.51
CA PRO A 64 -10.28 0.59 -4.27
C PRO A 64 -9.58 1.81 -3.67
N ARG A 65 -9.21 2.76 -4.54
CA ARG A 65 -8.51 3.99 -4.13
C ARG A 65 -9.39 4.79 -3.18
N LYS A 66 -8.78 5.35 -2.14
CA LYS A 66 -9.48 6.23 -1.18
C LYS A 66 -9.87 7.59 -1.77
N LEU A 67 -9.11 8.08 -2.76
CA LEU A 67 -9.42 9.32 -3.46
C LEU A 67 -10.18 9.02 -4.75
N SER A 68 -11.27 9.75 -4.98
CA SER A 68 -11.92 9.78 -6.28
C SER A 68 -11.04 10.51 -7.31
N PRO A 69 -11.27 10.29 -8.62
CA PRO A 69 -10.55 11.04 -9.66
C PRO A 69 -10.65 12.56 -9.50
N ALA A 70 -11.83 13.06 -9.09
CA ALA A 70 -12.04 14.48 -8.82
C ALA A 70 -11.18 14.98 -7.64
N GLN A 71 -11.12 14.21 -6.55
CA GLN A 71 -10.29 14.55 -5.39
C GLN A 71 -8.78 14.49 -5.71
N GLU A 72 -8.36 13.56 -6.59
CA GLU A 72 -6.98 13.53 -7.09
C GLU A 72 -6.64 14.79 -7.91
N LEU A 73 -7.57 15.31 -8.71
CA LEU A 73 -7.38 16.58 -9.43
C LEU A 73 -7.30 17.79 -8.49
N THR A 74 -8.18 17.87 -7.48
CA THR A 74 -8.14 18.95 -6.48
C THR A 74 -6.84 18.91 -5.68
N LEU A 75 -6.39 17.70 -5.30
CA LEU A 75 -5.09 17.50 -4.65
C LEU A 75 -3.94 18.00 -5.52
N ALA A 76 -3.96 17.69 -6.83
CA ALA A 76 -2.93 18.15 -7.75
C ALA A 76 -2.90 19.67 -7.89
N ALA A 77 -4.07 20.31 -8.00
CA ALA A 77 -4.18 21.77 -8.05
C ALA A 77 -3.69 22.42 -6.74
N HIS A 78 -4.01 21.83 -5.59
CA HIS A 78 -3.56 22.31 -4.29
C HIS A 78 -2.03 22.26 -4.14
N ILE A 79 -1.40 21.14 -4.54
CA ILE A 79 0.06 20.99 -4.46
C ILE A 79 0.75 21.94 -5.44
N ARG A 80 0.24 22.09 -6.67
CA ARG A 80 0.85 22.97 -7.69
C ARG A 80 0.75 24.45 -7.32
N SER A 81 -0.32 24.88 -6.67
CA SER A 81 -0.48 26.28 -6.24
C SER A 81 0.42 26.64 -5.05
N ARG A 82 1.02 25.67 -4.36
CA ARG A 82 1.87 25.88 -3.17
C ARG A 82 3.22 25.17 -3.30
N PRO A 83 4.18 25.76 -4.04
CA PRO A 83 5.54 25.22 -4.11
C PRO A 83 6.17 25.12 -2.72
N GLY A 84 6.61 23.93 -2.33
CA GLY A 84 7.24 23.69 -1.02
C GLY A 84 6.28 23.28 0.11
N ILE A 85 5.00 23.03 -0.20
CA ILE A 85 4.07 22.44 0.77
C ILE A 85 4.62 21.11 1.30
N THR A 86 4.53 20.95 2.62
CA THR A 86 4.96 19.72 3.29
C THR A 86 3.84 18.67 3.23
N LEU A 87 4.24 17.40 3.33
CA LEU A 87 3.30 16.28 3.31
C LEU A 87 2.26 16.36 4.46
N ALA A 88 2.67 16.83 5.64
CA ALA A 88 1.78 17.02 6.79
C ALA A 88 0.71 18.09 6.52
N GLN A 89 1.09 19.18 5.85
CA GLN A 89 0.14 20.22 5.45
C GLN A 89 -0.86 19.71 4.41
N VAL A 90 -0.42 18.88 3.47
CA VAL A 90 -1.33 18.21 2.53
C VAL A 90 -2.30 17.27 3.24
N GLN A 91 -1.85 16.52 4.25
CA GLN A 91 -2.74 15.66 5.04
C GLN A 91 -3.77 16.46 5.84
N ALA A 92 -3.36 17.56 6.46
CA ALA A 92 -4.28 18.45 7.18
C ALA A 92 -5.33 19.05 6.23
N TRP A 93 -4.92 19.45 5.03
CA TRP A 93 -5.82 19.96 4.01
C TRP A 93 -6.77 18.87 3.47
N LEU A 94 -6.27 17.66 3.23
CA LEU A 94 -7.09 16.50 2.82
C LEU A 94 -8.13 16.11 3.88
N LEU A 95 -7.85 16.37 5.16
CA LEU A 95 -8.83 16.20 6.22
C LEU A 95 -9.86 17.33 6.22
N ALA A 96 -9.42 18.58 6.01
CA ALA A 96 -10.25 19.77 6.13
C ALA A 96 -11.21 19.99 4.95
N GLU A 97 -10.75 19.93 3.70
CA GLU A 97 -11.63 20.21 2.54
C GLU A 97 -12.33 18.95 2.03
N PRO A 98 -11.61 17.89 1.60
CA PRO A 98 -12.24 16.71 1.03
C PRO A 98 -12.78 15.73 2.09
N GLY A 99 -12.48 15.94 3.37
CA GLY A 99 -12.87 15.04 4.46
C GLY A 99 -12.18 13.67 4.44
N VAL A 100 -11.07 13.52 3.71
CA VAL A 100 -10.41 12.23 3.48
C VAL A 100 -9.16 12.10 4.35
N THR A 101 -9.14 11.07 5.19
CA THR A 101 -7.95 10.70 5.95
C THR A 101 -7.07 9.72 5.17
N LEU A 102 -5.86 10.16 4.81
CA LEU A 102 -4.81 9.33 4.21
C LEU A 102 -3.61 9.19 5.15
N SER A 103 -3.03 7.99 5.21
CA SER A 103 -1.73 7.79 5.84
C SER A 103 -0.62 8.45 5.03
N THR A 104 0.53 8.69 5.65
CA THR A 104 1.70 9.31 5.01
C THR A 104 2.09 8.61 3.71
N GLY A 105 2.13 7.28 3.72
CA GLY A 105 2.42 6.48 2.52
C GLY A 105 1.31 6.54 1.47
N ALA A 106 0.04 6.59 1.88
CA ALA A 106 -1.07 6.74 0.94
C ALA A 106 -1.05 8.12 0.24
N THR A 107 -0.73 9.18 0.97
CA THR A 107 -0.54 10.54 0.43
C THR A 107 0.66 10.59 -0.51
N TRP A 108 1.78 9.96 -0.15
CA TRP A 108 2.96 9.88 -1.03
C TRP A 108 2.66 9.14 -2.33
N ASN A 109 1.99 7.99 -2.24
CA ASN A 109 1.57 7.22 -3.41
C ASN A 109 0.57 8.00 -4.27
N ALA A 110 -0.34 8.77 -3.67
CA ALA A 110 -1.27 9.63 -4.40
C ALA A 110 -0.56 10.73 -5.18
N ALA A 111 0.37 11.45 -4.54
CA ALA A 111 1.18 12.46 -5.21
C ALA A 111 2.06 11.86 -6.32
N GLY A 112 2.72 10.73 -6.06
CA GLY A 112 3.57 10.05 -7.04
C GLY A 112 2.80 9.61 -8.29
N ARG A 113 1.57 9.09 -8.14
CA ARG A 113 0.69 8.76 -9.28
C ARG A 113 0.32 9.97 -10.11
N LEU A 114 0.25 11.16 -9.50
CA LEU A 114 -0.05 12.42 -10.15
C LEU A 114 1.19 13.11 -10.73
N GLY A 115 2.35 12.45 -10.67
CA GLY A 115 3.63 13.00 -11.12
C GLY A 115 4.15 14.14 -10.23
N LEU A 116 3.67 14.23 -8.99
CA LEU A 116 4.02 15.28 -8.05
C LEU A 116 5.10 14.78 -7.09
N SER A 117 6.13 15.59 -6.90
CA SER A 117 7.17 15.34 -5.90
C SER A 117 7.08 16.37 -4.79
N PHE A 118 7.31 15.93 -3.56
CA PHE A 118 7.50 16.84 -2.44
C PHE A 118 9.00 17.08 -2.25
N LYS A 119 9.37 18.31 -1.96
CA LYS A 119 10.72 18.61 -1.50
C LYS A 119 10.95 17.88 -0.17
N LYS A 120 12.05 17.15 -0.06
CA LYS A 120 12.48 16.51 1.20
C LYS A 120 12.64 17.61 2.25
N SER A 121 11.86 17.56 3.32
CA SER A 121 12.05 18.48 4.45
C SER A 121 13.40 18.16 5.12
N PRO A 122 14.32 19.11 5.26
CA PRO A 122 15.49 18.94 6.10
C PRO A 122 15.06 19.04 7.56
N ALA A 123 14.42 17.98 8.08
CA ALA A 123 14.18 17.83 9.51
C ALA A 123 15.50 17.48 10.20
N ARG A 124 16.43 18.43 10.24
CA ARG A 124 17.53 18.41 11.19
C ARG A 124 17.77 19.83 11.64
N SER A 125 17.18 20.17 12.78
CA SER A 125 17.75 21.14 13.69
C SER A 125 19.23 20.78 13.81
N ARG A 126 20.12 21.58 13.22
CA ARG A 126 21.54 21.48 13.53
C ARG A 126 21.62 21.75 15.02
N ALA A 127 22.09 20.77 15.79
CA ALA A 127 22.52 21.00 17.15
C ALA A 127 23.38 22.26 17.15
N GLY A 128 22.94 23.31 17.83
CA GLY A 128 23.70 24.53 17.97
C GLY A 128 25.09 24.17 18.48
N GLN A 129 26.13 24.76 17.89
CA GLN A 129 27.50 24.57 18.37
C GLN A 129 27.54 24.89 19.86
N THR A 130 27.71 23.85 20.66
CA THR A 130 27.99 23.93 22.08
C THR A 130 29.34 24.62 22.24
N ARG A 131 29.32 25.84 22.77
CA ARG A 131 30.51 26.48 23.33
C ARG A 131 31.16 25.55 24.37
N ARG A 132 32.39 25.11 24.10
CA ARG A 132 33.44 24.76 25.08
C ARG A 132 34.78 25.07 24.38
N GLY A 133 35.49 26.13 24.75
CA GLY A 133 36.66 26.10 25.67
C GLY A 133 37.84 25.36 25.01
N ARG A 134 39.04 25.89 24.78
CA ARG A 134 39.91 26.81 25.55
C ARG A 134 41.08 27.25 24.63
N ALA A 135 41.72 28.35 25.00
CA ALA A 135 42.77 29.11 24.33
C ALA A 135 44.02 28.35 23.83
N ALA A 136 44.71 28.98 22.86
CA ALA A 136 46.16 28.96 22.71
C ALA A 136 46.67 30.41 22.54
N GLN A 137 47.55 30.85 23.46
CA GLN A 137 48.49 31.98 23.32
C GLN A 137 49.65 31.53 22.40
N ALA A 138 50.60 32.31 21.87
CA ALA A 138 51.07 33.71 21.92
C ALA A 138 51.63 34.04 20.51
N VAL A 139 52.16 35.22 20.13
CA VAL A 139 53.43 35.83 20.57
C VAL A 139 53.45 37.33 20.24
N GLU A 140 54.24 38.06 21.04
CA GLU A 140 54.48 39.51 21.06
C GLU A 140 55.08 40.11 19.79
N GLY A 141 54.98 41.45 19.68
CA GLY A 141 56.01 42.25 19.01
C GLY A 141 55.59 43.66 18.60
N GLY A 142 56.03 44.67 19.37
CA GLY A 142 56.37 45.97 18.80
C GLY A 142 55.54 47.18 19.25
N ALA A 143 56.12 47.95 20.16
CA ALA A 143 55.74 49.32 20.48
C ALA A 143 55.99 50.29 19.31
N VAL A 144 55.31 51.45 19.31
CA VAL A 144 55.90 52.80 19.49
C VAL A 144 54.86 53.89 19.10
N LEU A 145 54.78 54.86 20.03
CA LEU A 145 54.20 56.22 20.13
C LEU A 145 54.25 57.14 18.89
N PRO A 146 53.72 58.39 18.90
CA PRO A 146 53.22 59.20 20.05
C PRO A 146 51.72 59.48 20.12
#